data_AF-A0A950GZZ3-F1
#
_entry.id   AF-A0A950GZZ3-F1
#
_cell.length_a   1.000
_cell.length_b   1.000
_cell.length_c   1.000
_cell.angle_alpha   90.00
_cell.angle_beta   90.00
_cell.angle_gamma   90.00
#
_symmetry.space_group_name_H-M   'P 1'
#
loop_
_entity.id
_entity.type
_entity.pdbx_description
1 polymer ?
#
loop_
_entity_poly.entity_id
_entity_poly.type
_entity_poly.pdbx_seq_one_letter_code
_entity_poly.pdbx_strand_id
1 'polypeptide(L)'
;MTGDAAPADGPGPLTGDGRASSERSPRRVAVVPHTHWDREWYEPFQTFRFELVRLVDDLLEVMERDSAYRAFLLDGQLAVVDDYLEIRPESEERLRELAAAGRISVGPWYILMDEFLVSAETIVRNLQAGIRRATTLGGAMDVGYLPDMFGHVAQMPQILRLAGFEHAVVWRGVPSAVDRTAFVWRSPDGSAVRAEYLVAGYGNGAALPDDAKGVLRRLRALVEEFGTFLGEGQPLLVMNGTDHQHPQPHLGRVVAEVNDLETELELEITSLAEYLERAPRDGLPSWEGELRSGWRANLLMGVASNRVDVKVAAARAERSLERLAEPLSALFRPAEEWPEAYLDLAWRHVLRNAAHDSVCACSVDEVTEAVLHRYAEARQLGDGLTAQALGAIGRSMASEGTFVVNPSSEDRGGMVEVVVPAVGPPGPDVQVLSEQAGLPGSVVLDGQTVRNMLGLVQGSRIADDAYVTEVTLSEDDTGLDVSVTVGSEPRDGVPVEEVKRELFTRLTARPDLEVRLQVVQPPIRRQLARQPPVP
;
A
#
# COMPACT_ATOMS: atom_id res chain seq x y z
N MET A 1 1.05 -52.41 -89.85
CA MET A 1 0.93 -51.74 -88.54
C MET A 1 -0.55 -51.90 -88.13
N THR A 2 -0.97 -53.08 -87.67
CA THR A 2 -1.24 -53.38 -86.23
C THR A 2 -2.02 -52.22 -85.58
N GLY A 3 -3.36 -52.19 -85.56
CA GLY A 3 -4.30 -53.08 -84.83
C GLY A 3 -4.35 -52.70 -83.33
N ASP A 4 -5.44 -52.66 -82.58
CA ASP A 4 -6.88 -52.82 -82.75
C ASP A 4 -7.55 -52.40 -81.40
N ALA A 5 -8.87 -52.16 -81.41
CA ALA A 5 -9.84 -52.23 -80.28
C ALA A 5 -9.87 -51.24 -79.08
N ALA A 6 -11.08 -50.72 -78.79
CA ALA A 6 -11.57 -50.16 -77.51
C ALA A 6 -12.09 -51.30 -76.57
N PRO A 7 -12.40 -51.09 -75.26
CA PRO A 7 -13.60 -50.36 -74.81
C PRO A 7 -13.49 -49.64 -73.43
N ALA A 8 -14.59 -49.00 -73.01
CA ALA A 8 -14.82 -48.38 -71.70
C ALA A 8 -15.23 -49.40 -70.62
N ASP A 9 -14.89 -49.15 -69.33
CA ASP A 9 -15.57 -49.77 -68.18
C ASP A 9 -15.30 -49.04 -66.82
N GLY A 10 -16.39 -48.79 -66.07
CA GLY A 10 -16.51 -48.96 -64.61
C GLY A 10 -15.91 -47.93 -63.60
N PRO A 11 -16.68 -47.48 -62.58
CA PRO A 11 -16.14 -46.80 -61.41
C PRO A 11 -15.52 -47.81 -60.43
N GLY A 12 -14.22 -47.66 -60.15
CA GLY A 12 -13.48 -48.40 -59.12
C GLY A 12 -13.66 -47.79 -57.72
N PRO A 13 -13.40 -48.58 -56.65
CA PRO A 13 -14.07 -48.46 -55.36
C PRO A 13 -13.63 -47.23 -54.57
N LEU A 14 -14.59 -46.70 -53.77
CA LEU A 14 -14.35 -45.82 -52.64
C LEU A 14 -13.38 -46.52 -51.67
N THR A 15 -12.08 -46.32 -51.86
CA THR A 15 -11.09 -46.59 -50.83
C THR A 15 -11.37 -45.57 -49.73
N GLY A 16 -11.95 -46.06 -48.64
CA GLY A 16 -12.16 -45.29 -47.43
C GLY A 16 -10.86 -44.59 -47.08
N ASP A 17 -10.89 -43.27 -47.18
CA ASP A 17 -9.87 -42.41 -46.63
C ASP A 17 -10.01 -42.58 -45.12
N GLY A 18 -9.27 -43.57 -44.61
CA GLY A 18 -9.05 -43.75 -43.20
C GLY A 18 -8.45 -42.45 -42.72
N ARG A 19 -9.31 -41.57 -42.19
CA ARG A 19 -8.91 -40.50 -41.31
C ARG A 19 -8.09 -41.18 -40.21
N ALA A 20 -6.78 -41.17 -40.39
CA ALA A 20 -5.86 -41.26 -39.29
C ALA A 20 -6.36 -40.23 -38.29
N SER A 21 -6.98 -40.69 -37.22
CA SER A 21 -7.21 -39.86 -36.05
C SER A 21 -5.83 -39.39 -35.66
N SER A 22 -5.49 -38.15 -36.00
CA SER A 22 -4.37 -37.47 -35.39
C SER A 22 -4.62 -37.59 -33.89
N GLU A 23 -3.84 -38.40 -33.19
CA GLU A 23 -3.83 -38.44 -31.73
C GLU A 23 -3.47 -37.03 -31.29
N ARG A 24 -4.48 -36.17 -31.11
CA ARG A 24 -4.28 -34.85 -30.54
C ARG A 24 -3.93 -35.09 -29.09
N SER A 25 -2.76 -34.63 -28.67
CA SER A 25 -2.41 -34.58 -27.26
C SER A 25 -3.54 -33.90 -26.48
N PRO A 26 -3.90 -34.40 -25.28
CA PRO A 26 -4.92 -33.78 -24.45
C PRO A 26 -4.61 -32.30 -24.23
N ARG A 27 -5.66 -31.46 -24.19
CA ARG A 27 -5.49 -30.07 -23.80
C ARG A 27 -5.30 -30.02 -22.29
N ARG A 28 -4.15 -29.49 -21.86
CA ARG A 28 -3.87 -29.23 -20.45
C ARG A 28 -4.80 -28.14 -19.89
N VAL A 29 -5.28 -28.35 -18.67
CA VAL A 29 -6.10 -27.42 -17.90
C VAL A 29 -5.38 -27.16 -16.58
N ALA A 30 -4.88 -25.95 -16.39
CA ALA A 30 -4.25 -25.53 -15.15
C ALA A 30 -5.31 -24.94 -14.22
N VAL A 31 -5.60 -25.64 -13.13
CA VAL A 31 -6.51 -25.17 -12.08
C VAL A 31 -5.68 -24.51 -10.99
N VAL A 32 -5.82 -23.20 -10.85
CA VAL A 32 -5.16 -22.40 -9.80
C VAL A 32 -6.22 -22.02 -8.77
N PRO A 33 -6.34 -22.75 -7.65
CA PRO A 33 -7.24 -22.35 -6.59
C PRO A 33 -6.69 -21.12 -5.87
N HIS A 34 -7.60 -20.20 -5.55
CA HIS A 34 -7.23 -18.93 -4.95
C HIS A 34 -8.39 -18.35 -4.15
N THR A 35 -8.12 -17.27 -3.46
CA THR A 35 -9.12 -16.31 -3.02
C THR A 35 -8.70 -14.93 -3.49
N HIS A 36 -9.65 -14.08 -3.88
CA HIS A 36 -9.41 -12.64 -3.98
C HIS A 36 -9.89 -12.00 -2.68
N TRP A 37 -9.03 -11.30 -1.96
CA TRP A 37 -9.32 -10.85 -0.61
C TRP A 37 -9.20 -9.34 -0.48
N ASP A 38 -10.30 -8.65 -0.73
CA ASP A 38 -10.42 -7.23 -0.42
C ASP A 38 -10.36 -7.06 1.10
N ARG A 39 -9.34 -6.33 1.54
CA ARG A 39 -9.05 -6.16 2.96
C ARG A 39 -10.19 -5.47 3.71
N GLU A 40 -10.91 -4.59 3.03
CA GLU A 40 -12.01 -3.76 3.51
C GLU A 40 -12.78 -3.21 2.31
N TRP A 41 -14.11 -3.32 2.31
CA TRP A 41 -14.95 -3.01 1.14
C TRP A 41 -16.41 -2.74 1.53
N TYR A 42 -17.33 -3.66 1.22
CA TYR A 42 -18.74 -3.59 1.61
C TYR A 42 -18.98 -3.93 3.08
N GLU A 43 -17.98 -4.49 3.77
CA GLU A 43 -17.93 -4.65 5.22
C GLU A 43 -16.65 -4.00 5.79
N PRO A 44 -16.67 -3.54 7.05
CA PRO A 44 -15.49 -3.01 7.72
C PRO A 44 -14.36 -4.05 7.86
N PHE A 45 -13.11 -3.58 7.90
CA PHE A 45 -11.91 -4.43 8.05
C PHE A 45 -12.04 -5.50 9.14
N GLN A 46 -12.57 -5.16 10.31
CA GLN A 46 -12.68 -6.12 11.41
C GLN A 46 -13.62 -7.28 11.10
N THR A 47 -14.73 -7.02 10.39
CA THR A 47 -15.65 -8.07 9.93
C THR A 47 -14.94 -9.01 8.96
N PHE A 48 -14.24 -8.47 7.96
CA PHE A 48 -13.45 -9.31 7.06
C PHE A 48 -12.31 -10.02 7.78
N ARG A 49 -11.65 -9.44 8.78
CA ARG A 49 -10.61 -10.14 9.53
C ARG A 49 -11.13 -11.40 10.23
N PHE A 50 -12.37 -11.39 10.74
CA PHE A 50 -12.97 -12.62 11.29
C PHE A 50 -13.13 -13.72 10.24
N GLU A 51 -13.59 -13.38 9.04
CA GLU A 51 -13.75 -14.36 7.96
C GLU A 51 -12.41 -14.78 7.36
N LEU A 52 -11.43 -13.88 7.27
CA LEU A 52 -10.06 -14.19 6.87
C LEU A 52 -9.45 -15.26 7.78
N VAL A 53 -9.62 -15.12 9.10
CA VAL A 53 -9.11 -16.10 10.06
C VAL A 53 -9.71 -17.48 9.83
N ARG A 54 -11.02 -17.55 9.57
CA ARG A 54 -11.67 -18.82 9.24
C ARG A 54 -11.19 -19.40 7.92
N LEU A 55 -11.09 -18.58 6.88
CA LEU A 55 -10.62 -19.00 5.57
C LEU A 55 -9.21 -19.58 5.64
N VAL A 56 -8.29 -18.89 6.33
CA VAL A 56 -6.91 -19.36 6.45
C VAL A 56 -6.81 -20.59 7.36
N ASP A 57 -7.59 -20.67 8.44
CA ASP A 57 -7.67 -21.89 9.26
C ASP A 57 -8.15 -23.09 8.41
N ASP A 58 -9.22 -22.93 7.63
CA ASP A 58 -9.73 -23.96 6.70
C ASP A 58 -8.69 -24.32 5.62
N LEU A 59 -8.01 -23.32 5.05
CA LEU A 59 -6.96 -23.51 4.06
C LEU A 59 -5.82 -24.37 4.62
N LEU A 60 -5.30 -24.02 5.78
CA LEU A 60 -4.22 -24.78 6.41
C LEU A 60 -4.63 -26.24 6.64
N GLU A 61 -5.86 -26.47 7.12
CA GLU A 61 -6.38 -27.83 7.31
C GLU A 61 -6.50 -28.62 6.00
N VAL A 62 -7.02 -28.01 4.93
CA VAL A 62 -7.13 -28.67 3.61
C VAL A 62 -5.74 -29.01 3.07
N MET A 63 -4.82 -28.05 3.11
CA MET A 63 -3.47 -28.21 2.61
C MET A 63 -2.71 -29.30 3.37
N GLU A 64 -2.80 -29.36 4.68
CA GLU A 64 -2.12 -30.37 5.49
C GLU A 64 -2.70 -31.79 5.32
N ARG A 65 -4.02 -31.91 5.08
CA ARG A 65 -4.70 -33.21 4.99
C ARG A 65 -4.66 -33.81 3.59
N ASP A 66 -4.79 -33.00 2.55
CA ASP A 66 -4.88 -33.48 1.16
C ASP A 66 -3.67 -33.05 0.33
N SER A 67 -2.78 -34.01 0.06
CA SER A 67 -1.61 -33.79 -0.81
C SER A 67 -1.98 -33.58 -2.28
N ALA A 68 -3.18 -33.99 -2.72
CA ALA A 68 -3.66 -33.73 -4.08
C ALA A 68 -4.09 -32.27 -4.25
N TYR A 69 -4.47 -31.58 -3.17
CA TYR A 69 -4.65 -30.13 -3.14
C TYR A 69 -3.27 -29.44 -3.15
N ARG A 70 -2.65 -29.43 -4.32
CA ARG A 70 -1.21 -29.20 -4.48
C ARG A 70 -0.77 -27.77 -4.18
N ALA A 71 -1.54 -26.79 -4.65
CA ALA A 71 -1.19 -25.38 -4.58
C ALA A 71 -2.42 -24.54 -4.21
N PHE A 72 -2.21 -23.36 -3.64
CA PHE A 72 -3.21 -22.32 -3.40
C PHE A 72 -2.56 -20.94 -3.52
N LEU A 73 -3.19 -20.01 -4.24
CA LEU A 73 -2.76 -18.62 -4.33
C LEU A 73 -3.48 -17.78 -3.27
N LEU A 74 -2.74 -17.30 -2.26
CA LEU A 74 -3.23 -16.39 -1.24
C LEU A 74 -3.13 -14.94 -1.72
N ASP A 75 -3.85 -14.68 -2.81
CA ASP A 75 -4.12 -13.39 -3.47
C ASP A 75 -2.92 -12.49 -3.84
N GLY A 76 -1.70 -13.00 -3.75
CA GLY A 76 -0.51 -12.26 -4.12
C GLY A 76 -0.22 -10.99 -3.29
N GLN A 77 -0.75 -10.93 -2.08
CA GLN A 77 -0.52 -9.86 -1.11
C GLN A 77 -0.06 -10.41 0.25
N LEU A 78 0.69 -9.62 1.02
CA LEU A 78 1.21 -10.02 2.34
C LEU A 78 0.41 -9.44 3.51
N ALA A 79 -0.44 -8.43 3.27
CA ALA A 79 -1.33 -7.88 4.28
C ALA A 79 -2.28 -8.95 4.84
N VAL A 80 -2.81 -9.84 3.99
CA VAL A 80 -3.65 -10.98 4.43
C VAL A 80 -2.93 -11.92 5.38
N VAL A 81 -1.62 -12.12 5.18
CA VAL A 81 -0.80 -12.95 6.06
C VAL A 81 -0.59 -12.26 7.41
N ASP A 82 -0.22 -10.99 7.39
CA ASP A 82 -0.01 -10.21 8.62
C ASP A 82 -1.31 -10.05 9.42
N ASP A 83 -2.43 -9.77 8.76
CA ASP A 83 -3.73 -9.60 9.40
C ASP A 83 -4.23 -10.91 10.05
N TYR A 84 -3.91 -12.06 9.44
CA TYR A 84 -4.15 -13.39 10.03
C TYR A 84 -3.24 -13.64 11.25
N LEU A 85 -1.93 -13.43 11.09
CA LEU A 85 -0.94 -13.70 12.14
C LEU A 85 -1.02 -12.76 13.34
N GLU A 86 -1.64 -11.58 13.19
CA GLU A 86 -1.99 -10.73 14.33
C GLU A 86 -2.97 -11.44 15.29
N ILE A 87 -3.82 -12.32 14.76
CA ILE A 87 -4.81 -13.09 15.53
C ILE A 87 -4.30 -14.50 15.86
N ARG A 88 -3.57 -15.12 14.94
CA ARG A 88 -3.06 -16.50 15.02
C ARG A 88 -1.53 -16.55 14.91
N PRO A 89 -0.78 -15.89 15.82
CA PRO A 89 0.68 -15.88 15.74
C PRO A 89 1.30 -17.29 15.80
N GLU A 90 0.61 -18.26 16.42
CA GLU A 90 1.02 -19.65 16.49
C GLU A 90 1.06 -20.37 15.12
N SER A 91 0.35 -19.85 14.12
CA SER A 91 0.27 -20.45 12.79
C SER A 91 1.39 -20.02 11.84
N GLU A 92 2.32 -19.16 12.27
CA GLU A 92 3.37 -18.65 11.38
C GLU A 92 4.27 -19.77 10.81
N GLU A 93 4.62 -20.77 11.63
CA GLU A 93 5.42 -21.90 11.16
C GLU A 93 4.70 -22.72 10.10
N ARG A 94 3.40 -23.00 10.29
CA ARG A 94 2.57 -23.76 9.35
C ARG A 94 2.50 -23.06 8.00
N LEU A 95 2.29 -21.75 8.00
CA LEU A 95 2.28 -20.93 6.79
C LEU A 95 3.65 -20.94 6.10
N ARG A 96 4.75 -20.78 6.86
CA ARG A 96 6.10 -20.80 6.31
C ARG A 96 6.44 -22.15 5.68
N GLU A 97 6.11 -23.26 6.31
CA GLU A 97 6.36 -24.61 5.77
C GLU A 97 5.60 -24.82 4.45
N LEU A 98 4.32 -24.45 4.39
CA LEU A 98 3.51 -24.58 3.18
C LEU A 98 3.96 -23.63 2.06
N ALA A 99 4.34 -22.40 2.40
CA ALA A 99 4.82 -21.42 1.43
C ALA A 99 6.21 -21.79 0.88
N ALA A 100 7.16 -22.17 1.74
CA ALA A 100 8.49 -22.64 1.34
C ALA A 100 8.43 -23.94 0.50
N ALA A 101 7.41 -24.79 0.73
CA ALA A 101 7.14 -25.96 -0.11
C ALA A 101 6.45 -25.63 -1.45
N GLY A 102 6.18 -24.35 -1.74
CA GLY A 102 5.48 -23.91 -2.95
C GLY A 102 3.99 -24.25 -2.97
N ARG A 103 3.42 -24.70 -1.84
CA ARG A 103 2.02 -25.10 -1.75
C ARG A 103 1.12 -23.90 -1.51
N ILE A 104 1.55 -22.88 -0.77
CA ILE A 104 0.85 -21.60 -0.67
C ILE A 104 1.69 -20.52 -1.35
N SER A 105 1.16 -19.91 -2.40
CA SER A 105 1.79 -18.76 -3.07
C SER A 105 1.35 -17.46 -2.41
N VAL A 106 2.32 -16.59 -2.09
CA VAL A 106 2.12 -15.26 -1.50
C VAL A 106 2.88 -14.19 -2.29
N GLY A 107 2.51 -12.92 -2.12
CA GLY A 107 3.18 -11.79 -2.74
C GLY A 107 3.07 -11.74 -4.26
N PRO A 108 3.77 -10.83 -4.94
CA PRO A 108 4.90 -10.07 -4.44
C PRO A 108 4.54 -8.76 -3.74
N TRP A 109 3.27 -8.35 -3.78
CA TRP A 109 2.84 -7.08 -3.21
C TRP A 109 2.62 -7.18 -1.70
N TYR A 110 2.71 -6.05 -0.99
CA TYR A 110 2.18 -6.02 0.37
C TYR A 110 0.65 -5.96 0.36
N ILE A 111 0.07 -5.15 -0.52
CA ILE A 111 -1.38 -5.01 -0.74
C ILE A 111 -1.68 -4.96 -2.26
N LEU A 112 -2.89 -5.29 -2.69
CA LEU A 112 -3.33 -5.06 -4.06
C LEU A 112 -3.86 -3.64 -4.25
N MET A 113 -3.04 -2.74 -4.81
CA MET A 113 -3.30 -1.30 -4.85
C MET A 113 -4.06 -0.79 -6.08
N ASP A 114 -4.67 0.39 -6.02
CA ASP A 114 -5.02 1.13 -7.26
C ASP A 114 -3.78 1.88 -7.77
N GLU A 115 -3.34 1.58 -8.99
CA GLU A 115 -2.08 2.09 -9.54
C GLU A 115 -2.11 3.58 -9.90
N PHE A 116 -3.29 4.17 -10.14
CA PHE A 116 -3.41 5.56 -10.58
C PHE A 116 -3.76 6.53 -9.44
N LEU A 117 -4.19 6.01 -8.29
CA LEU A 117 -4.61 6.80 -7.14
C LEU A 117 -3.61 6.79 -5.97
N VAL A 118 -2.44 6.20 -6.17
CA VAL A 118 -1.30 6.27 -5.26
C VAL A 118 -0.08 6.87 -5.96
N SER A 119 0.91 7.33 -5.19
CA SER A 119 2.16 7.82 -5.75
C SER A 119 2.98 6.69 -6.39
N ALA A 120 3.87 7.05 -7.32
CA ALA A 120 4.82 6.10 -7.90
C ALA A 120 5.72 5.46 -6.82
N GLU A 121 6.06 6.21 -5.78
CA GLU A 121 6.87 5.69 -4.69
C GLU A 121 6.08 4.70 -3.83
N THR A 122 4.79 4.95 -3.58
CA THR A 122 3.89 4.00 -2.92
C THR A 122 3.85 2.65 -3.66
N ILE A 123 3.83 2.64 -5.00
CA ILE A 123 3.92 1.40 -5.80
C ILE A 123 5.23 0.65 -5.52
N VAL A 124 6.37 1.35 -5.55
CA VAL A 124 7.68 0.76 -5.27
C VAL A 124 7.78 0.25 -3.84
N ARG A 125 7.34 1.04 -2.85
CA ARG A 125 7.32 0.65 -1.43
C ARG A 125 6.41 -0.54 -1.18
N ASN A 126 5.27 -0.62 -1.86
CA ASN A 126 4.35 -1.74 -1.77
C ASN A 126 5.02 -3.04 -2.22
N LEU A 127 5.69 -3.01 -3.37
CA LEU A 127 6.42 -4.17 -3.90
C LEU A 127 7.60 -4.57 -3.00
N GLN A 128 8.39 -3.60 -2.57
CA GLN A 128 9.53 -3.85 -1.69
C GLN A 128 9.08 -4.44 -0.34
N ALA A 129 8.02 -3.91 0.27
CA ALA A 129 7.47 -4.41 1.52
C ALA A 129 6.95 -5.85 1.37
N GLY A 130 6.24 -6.14 0.28
CA GLY A 130 5.75 -7.48 -0.03
C GLY A 130 6.88 -8.49 -0.23
N ILE A 131 7.88 -8.18 -1.04
CA ILE A 131 9.06 -9.05 -1.27
C ILE A 131 9.84 -9.30 0.03
N ARG A 132 10.07 -8.25 0.83
CA ARG A 132 10.76 -8.39 2.13
C ARG A 132 9.99 -9.32 3.07
N ARG A 133 8.68 -9.13 3.18
CA ARG A 133 7.85 -9.98 4.05
C ARG A 133 7.77 -11.41 3.51
N ALA A 134 7.58 -11.61 2.21
CA ALA A 134 7.54 -12.93 1.59
C ALA A 134 8.83 -13.73 1.81
N THR A 135 10.00 -13.06 1.82
CA THR A 135 11.30 -13.70 2.10
C THR A 135 11.31 -14.44 3.44
N THR A 136 10.60 -13.93 4.46
CA THR A 136 10.49 -14.57 5.78
C THR A 136 9.60 -15.83 5.81
N LEU A 137 8.85 -16.07 4.73
CA LEU A 137 7.89 -17.16 4.57
C LEU A 137 8.34 -18.22 3.53
N GLY A 138 9.46 -17.99 2.83
CA GLY A 138 9.94 -18.89 1.77
C GLY A 138 10.12 -18.22 0.40
N GLY A 139 9.77 -16.94 0.26
CA GLY A 139 9.87 -16.17 -0.97
C GLY A 139 8.52 -15.75 -1.52
N ALA A 140 8.52 -14.73 -2.38
CA ALA A 140 7.33 -14.34 -3.14
C ALA A 140 7.18 -15.25 -4.37
N MET A 141 5.95 -15.40 -4.88
CA MET A 141 5.77 -16.01 -6.20
C MET A 141 6.39 -15.13 -7.28
N ASP A 142 6.95 -15.75 -8.33
CA ASP A 142 7.62 -15.06 -9.45
C ASP A 142 6.62 -14.54 -10.50
N VAL A 143 5.61 -13.78 -10.05
CA VAL A 143 4.51 -13.27 -10.88
C VAL A 143 4.07 -11.89 -10.37
N GLY A 144 4.11 -10.88 -11.23
CA GLY A 144 3.44 -9.60 -10.98
C GLY A 144 1.92 -9.78 -11.03
N TYR A 145 1.28 -10.02 -9.88
CA TYR A 145 -0.15 -10.33 -9.82
C TYR A 145 -0.99 -9.07 -9.70
N LEU A 146 -1.75 -8.77 -10.76
CA LEU A 146 -2.53 -7.54 -10.88
C LEU A 146 -3.99 -7.88 -11.26
N PRO A 147 -4.72 -8.63 -10.42
CA PRO A 147 -5.96 -9.31 -10.81
C PRO A 147 -7.15 -8.36 -10.92
N ASP A 148 -7.21 -7.28 -10.13
CA ASP A 148 -8.38 -6.40 -10.09
C ASP A 148 -8.08 -4.89 -10.04
N MET A 149 -6.85 -4.47 -10.34
CA MET A 149 -6.54 -3.05 -10.42
C MET A 149 -7.35 -2.38 -11.53
N PHE A 150 -7.81 -1.15 -11.30
CA PHE A 150 -8.74 -0.42 -12.18
C PHE A 150 -8.01 0.24 -13.37
N GLY A 151 -7.26 -0.58 -14.09
CA GLY A 151 -6.31 -0.21 -15.13
C GLY A 151 -4.88 -0.29 -14.61
N HIS A 152 -3.92 -0.25 -15.55
CA HIS A 152 -2.51 -0.39 -15.21
C HIS A 152 -1.62 0.69 -15.85
N VAL A 153 -0.64 1.21 -15.08
CA VAL A 153 0.27 2.28 -15.51
C VAL A 153 1.27 1.79 -16.56
N ALA A 154 1.67 2.67 -17.48
CA ALA A 154 2.61 2.31 -18.57
C ALA A 154 3.97 1.82 -18.08
N GLN A 155 4.40 2.23 -16.88
CA GLN A 155 5.71 1.86 -16.30
C GLN A 155 5.69 0.55 -15.53
N MET A 156 4.54 -0.12 -15.39
CA MET A 156 4.45 -1.35 -14.59
C MET A 156 5.38 -2.47 -15.12
N PRO A 157 5.51 -2.73 -16.45
CA PRO A 157 6.53 -3.65 -16.95
C PRO A 157 7.95 -3.29 -16.49
N GLN A 158 8.34 -2.01 -16.55
CA GLN A 158 9.64 -1.55 -16.03
C GLN A 158 9.81 -1.84 -14.54
N ILE A 159 8.81 -1.50 -13.72
CA ILE A 159 8.84 -1.73 -12.26
C ILE A 159 9.01 -3.23 -11.95
N LEU A 160 8.22 -4.07 -12.61
CA LEU A 160 8.29 -5.52 -12.46
C LEU A 160 9.65 -6.08 -12.89
N ARG A 161 10.20 -5.62 -14.04
CA ARG A 161 11.52 -6.03 -14.51
C ARG A 161 12.64 -5.62 -13.55
N LEU A 162 12.60 -4.42 -12.98
CA LEU A 162 13.56 -3.96 -11.99
C LEU A 162 13.53 -4.79 -10.71
N ALA A 163 12.38 -5.38 -10.37
CA ALA A 163 12.22 -6.31 -9.26
C ALA A 163 12.46 -7.78 -9.63
N GLY A 164 12.82 -8.07 -10.87
CA GLY A 164 13.19 -9.41 -11.35
C GLY A 164 12.08 -10.21 -12.02
N PHE A 165 10.82 -9.76 -11.97
CA PHE A 165 9.69 -10.51 -12.53
C PHE A 165 9.67 -10.48 -14.05
N GLU A 166 9.41 -11.62 -14.68
CA GLU A 166 9.24 -11.73 -16.15
C GLU A 166 7.77 -11.83 -16.58
N HIS A 167 6.91 -12.18 -15.64
CA HIS A 167 5.49 -12.42 -15.87
C HIS A 167 4.62 -11.45 -15.10
N ALA A 168 3.49 -11.11 -15.69
CA ALA A 168 2.40 -10.43 -15.02
C ALA A 168 1.08 -11.15 -15.30
N VAL A 169 0.10 -10.99 -14.42
CA VAL A 169 -1.29 -11.40 -14.65
C VAL A 169 -2.18 -10.19 -14.50
N VAL A 170 -3.00 -9.91 -15.51
CA VAL A 170 -3.87 -8.74 -15.58
C VAL A 170 -5.28 -9.16 -15.97
N TRP A 171 -6.28 -8.43 -15.49
CA TRP A 171 -7.66 -8.57 -15.96
C TRP A 171 -8.15 -7.32 -16.68
N ARG A 172 -8.15 -6.19 -15.98
CA ARG A 172 -8.81 -4.98 -16.47
C ARG A 172 -7.89 -4.19 -17.40
N GLY A 173 -8.50 -3.33 -18.23
CA GLY A 173 -7.76 -2.38 -19.05
C GLY A 173 -7.15 -2.92 -20.34
N VAL A 174 -7.21 -4.23 -20.58
CA VAL A 174 -6.65 -4.86 -21.79
C VAL A 174 -7.46 -4.46 -23.03
N PRO A 175 -6.82 -3.88 -24.07
CA PRO A 175 -7.50 -3.36 -25.25
C PRO A 175 -8.02 -4.43 -26.20
N SER A 176 -8.94 -4.04 -27.09
CA SER A 176 -9.50 -4.92 -28.12
C SER A 176 -8.45 -5.51 -29.06
N ALA A 177 -7.34 -4.81 -29.27
CA ALA A 177 -6.19 -5.24 -30.08
C ALA A 177 -5.47 -6.48 -29.51
N VAL A 178 -5.61 -6.75 -28.21
CA VAL A 178 -5.19 -8.03 -27.63
C VAL A 178 -6.36 -9.01 -27.77
N ASP A 179 -6.14 -10.02 -28.59
CA ASP A 179 -7.11 -11.07 -28.96
C ASP A 179 -6.64 -12.47 -28.54
N ARG A 180 -5.70 -12.54 -27.59
CA ARG A 180 -5.15 -13.76 -27.01
C ARG A 180 -5.17 -13.70 -25.49
N THR A 181 -5.06 -14.85 -24.82
CA THR A 181 -4.91 -14.91 -23.36
C THR A 181 -3.52 -14.51 -22.87
N ALA A 182 -2.58 -14.22 -23.77
CA ALA A 182 -1.26 -13.72 -23.40
C ALA A 182 -0.73 -12.70 -24.42
N PHE A 183 0.08 -11.77 -23.94
CA PHE A 183 0.70 -10.73 -24.76
C PHE A 183 2.01 -10.22 -24.14
N VAL A 184 2.86 -9.60 -24.96
CA VAL A 184 4.05 -8.87 -24.51
C VAL A 184 3.64 -7.46 -24.14
N TRP A 185 3.67 -7.14 -22.85
CA TRP A 185 3.38 -5.80 -22.35
C TRP A 185 4.66 -5.00 -22.17
N ARG A 186 4.77 -3.87 -22.86
CA ARG A 186 5.97 -3.05 -22.96
C ARG A 186 5.77 -1.66 -22.34
N SER A 187 6.75 -1.23 -21.55
CA SER A 187 6.89 0.13 -21.03
C SER A 187 7.55 1.07 -22.04
N PRO A 188 7.35 2.40 -21.92
CA PRO A 188 7.99 3.39 -22.81
C PRO A 188 9.52 3.35 -22.85
N ASP A 189 10.18 2.83 -21.80
CA ASP A 189 11.64 2.63 -21.76
C ASP A 189 12.12 1.39 -22.54
N GLY A 190 11.18 0.60 -23.06
CA GLY A 190 11.44 -0.65 -23.78
C GLY A 190 11.41 -1.91 -22.92
N SER A 191 11.37 -1.78 -21.58
CA SER A 191 11.20 -2.91 -20.66
C SER A 191 9.89 -3.63 -20.97
N ALA A 192 9.87 -4.97 -20.86
CA ALA A 192 8.68 -5.74 -21.18
C ALA A 192 8.54 -7.00 -20.31
N VAL A 193 7.30 -7.37 -20.03
CA VAL A 193 6.91 -8.62 -19.35
C VAL A 193 5.94 -9.40 -20.21
N ARG A 194 5.84 -10.71 -20.00
CA ARG A 194 4.74 -11.52 -20.55
C ARG A 194 3.52 -11.37 -19.64
N ALA A 195 2.47 -10.75 -20.13
CA ALA A 195 1.20 -10.63 -19.41
C ALA A 195 0.26 -11.79 -19.78
N GLU A 196 -0.24 -12.52 -18.77
CA GLU A 196 -1.43 -13.37 -18.91
C GLU A 196 -2.68 -12.52 -18.71
N TYR A 197 -3.60 -12.59 -19.67
CA TYR A 197 -4.86 -11.88 -19.64
C TYR A 197 -5.99 -12.81 -19.16
N LEU A 198 -6.56 -12.46 -18.01
CA LEU A 198 -7.75 -13.10 -17.47
C LEU A 198 -9.01 -12.63 -18.22
N VAL A 199 -9.27 -13.21 -19.39
CA VAL A 199 -10.34 -12.76 -20.32
C VAL A 199 -11.72 -12.64 -19.66
N ALA A 200 -12.05 -13.56 -18.75
CA ALA A 200 -13.30 -13.58 -17.98
C ALA A 200 -13.11 -13.25 -16.49
N GLY A 201 -12.04 -12.52 -16.17
CA GLY A 201 -11.64 -12.23 -14.80
C GLY A 201 -11.08 -13.45 -14.07
N TYR A 202 -10.81 -13.26 -12.78
CA TYR A 202 -10.24 -14.29 -11.90
C TYR A 202 -11.29 -15.28 -11.36
N GLY A 203 -12.58 -15.11 -11.70
CA GLY A 203 -13.69 -15.93 -11.24
C GLY A 203 -14.11 -17.08 -12.16
N ASN A 204 -13.38 -17.33 -13.25
CA ASN A 204 -13.85 -18.24 -14.31
C ASN A 204 -14.07 -19.70 -13.83
N GLY A 205 -13.33 -20.12 -12.80
CA GLY A 205 -13.43 -21.41 -12.11
C GLY A 205 -14.05 -21.36 -10.71
N ALA A 206 -14.65 -20.24 -10.28
CA ALA A 206 -15.16 -20.09 -8.90
C ALA A 206 -16.25 -21.11 -8.53
N ALA A 207 -17.09 -21.51 -9.49
CA ALA A 207 -18.23 -22.42 -9.28
C ALA A 207 -18.00 -23.82 -9.90
N LEU A 208 -16.80 -24.38 -9.77
CA LEU A 208 -16.57 -25.78 -10.14
C LEU A 208 -17.44 -26.70 -9.25
N PRO A 209 -18.24 -27.62 -9.83
CA PRO A 209 -19.03 -28.56 -9.05
C PRO A 209 -18.18 -29.57 -8.28
N ASP A 210 -18.79 -30.22 -7.29
CA ASP A 210 -18.17 -31.28 -6.51
C ASP A 210 -18.27 -32.67 -7.17
N ASP A 211 -18.80 -32.74 -8.39
CA ASP A 211 -18.88 -33.94 -9.21
C ASP A 211 -18.13 -33.80 -10.55
N ALA A 212 -17.43 -34.86 -10.96
CA ALA A 212 -16.58 -34.83 -12.15
C ALA A 212 -17.33 -34.52 -13.46
N LYS A 213 -18.60 -34.95 -13.61
CA LYS A 213 -19.39 -34.68 -14.81
C LYS A 213 -19.79 -33.20 -14.89
N GLY A 214 -20.10 -32.60 -13.75
CA GLY A 214 -20.33 -31.17 -13.60
C GLY A 214 -19.10 -30.36 -13.98
N VAL A 215 -17.94 -30.70 -13.44
CA VAL A 215 -16.66 -30.05 -13.78
C VAL A 215 -16.35 -30.17 -15.26
N LEU A 216 -16.43 -31.37 -15.85
CA LEU A 216 -16.18 -31.57 -17.28
C LEU A 216 -17.11 -30.71 -18.15
N ARG A 217 -18.39 -30.60 -17.78
CA ARG A 217 -19.35 -29.72 -18.48
C ARG A 217 -18.93 -28.26 -18.40
N ARG A 218 -18.49 -27.80 -17.24
CA ARG A 218 -18.01 -26.42 -17.04
C ARG A 218 -16.73 -26.16 -17.85
N LEU A 219 -15.77 -27.07 -17.82
CA LEU A 219 -14.51 -26.94 -18.58
C LEU A 219 -14.75 -26.90 -20.08
N ARG A 220 -15.62 -27.75 -20.62
CA ARG A 220 -15.98 -27.71 -22.05
C ARG A 220 -16.62 -26.38 -22.44
N ALA A 221 -17.47 -25.82 -21.58
CA ALA A 221 -18.03 -24.48 -21.80
C ALA A 221 -16.95 -23.38 -21.80
N LEU A 222 -15.98 -23.44 -20.89
CA LEU A 222 -14.85 -22.49 -20.88
C LEU A 222 -13.96 -22.62 -22.13
N VAL A 223 -13.72 -23.84 -22.61
CA VAL A 223 -12.99 -24.08 -23.87
C VAL A 223 -13.76 -23.54 -25.08
N GLU A 224 -15.09 -23.69 -25.11
CA GLU A 224 -15.92 -23.12 -26.17
C GLU A 224 -15.92 -21.59 -26.13
N GLU A 225 -16.01 -21.00 -24.93
CA GLU A 225 -16.05 -19.56 -24.71
C GLU A 225 -14.71 -18.87 -25.05
N PHE A 226 -13.58 -19.45 -24.62
CA PHE A 226 -12.25 -18.83 -24.76
C PHE A 226 -11.36 -19.47 -25.83
N GLY A 227 -11.84 -20.51 -26.52
CA GLY A 227 -11.03 -21.28 -27.46
C GLY A 227 -10.39 -20.43 -28.55
N THR A 228 -11.00 -19.31 -28.93
CA THR A 228 -10.48 -18.35 -29.92
C THR A 228 -9.39 -17.43 -29.37
N PHE A 229 -9.33 -17.23 -28.05
CA PHE A 229 -8.27 -16.47 -27.37
C PHE A 229 -7.07 -17.37 -27.02
N LEU A 230 -7.28 -18.68 -26.93
CA LEU A 230 -6.21 -19.63 -26.63
C LEU A 230 -5.34 -19.86 -27.86
N GLY A 231 -4.02 -19.73 -27.70
CA GLY A 231 -3.07 -20.18 -28.72
C GLY A 231 -3.13 -21.69 -28.94
N GLU A 232 -2.60 -22.14 -30.08
CA GLU A 232 -2.45 -23.57 -30.36
C GLU A 232 -1.57 -24.22 -29.29
N GLY A 233 -2.04 -25.31 -28.67
CA GLY A 233 -1.33 -26.00 -27.58
C GLY A 233 -1.26 -25.26 -26.24
N GLN A 234 -1.83 -24.05 -26.13
CA GLN A 234 -1.84 -23.31 -24.87
C GLN A 234 -2.80 -23.97 -23.86
N PRO A 235 -2.36 -24.22 -22.62
CA PRO A 235 -3.25 -24.75 -21.59
C PRO A 235 -4.34 -23.74 -21.23
N LEU A 236 -5.54 -24.26 -20.92
CA LEU A 236 -6.61 -23.44 -20.36
C LEU A 236 -6.27 -23.09 -18.90
N LEU A 237 -6.23 -21.81 -18.55
CA LEU A 237 -6.12 -21.35 -17.17
C LEU A 237 -7.51 -21.25 -16.53
N VAL A 238 -7.69 -21.94 -15.41
CA VAL A 238 -8.91 -21.94 -14.60
C VAL A 238 -8.56 -21.40 -13.22
N MET A 239 -8.96 -20.17 -12.95
CA MET A 239 -8.82 -19.52 -11.65
C MET A 239 -9.99 -19.98 -10.76
N ASN A 240 -9.73 -20.91 -9.84
CA ASN A 240 -10.72 -21.52 -8.95
C ASN A 240 -10.83 -20.72 -7.64
N GLY A 241 -11.47 -19.57 -7.75
CA GLY A 241 -11.66 -18.64 -6.64
C GLY A 241 -12.41 -17.40 -7.12
N THR A 242 -12.87 -16.59 -6.18
CA THR A 242 -13.44 -15.25 -6.39
C THR A 242 -13.34 -14.48 -5.07
N ASP A 243 -13.88 -13.26 -5.03
CA ASP A 243 -13.99 -12.41 -3.84
C ASP A 243 -14.42 -13.20 -2.61
N HIS A 244 -13.57 -13.17 -1.58
CA HIS A 244 -13.75 -13.76 -0.25
C HIS A 244 -14.14 -15.24 -0.24
N GLN A 245 -13.79 -15.99 -1.30
CA GLN A 245 -14.18 -17.39 -1.42
C GLN A 245 -13.27 -18.31 -0.60
N HIS A 246 -13.88 -19.19 0.20
CA HIS A 246 -13.18 -20.26 0.93
C HIS A 246 -12.60 -21.33 -0.02
N PRO A 247 -11.49 -21.98 0.36
CA PRO A 247 -10.93 -23.09 -0.40
C PRO A 247 -11.96 -24.23 -0.54
N GLN A 248 -12.02 -24.85 -1.72
CA GLN A 248 -12.97 -25.92 -2.04
C GLN A 248 -12.38 -27.30 -1.70
N PRO A 249 -12.70 -27.95 -0.56
CA PRO A 249 -11.95 -29.12 -0.08
C PRO A 249 -12.05 -30.36 -0.97
N HIS A 250 -13.03 -30.40 -1.87
CA HIS A 250 -13.27 -31.52 -2.78
C HIS A 250 -12.44 -31.45 -4.08
N LEU A 251 -11.69 -30.36 -4.31
CA LEU A 251 -11.03 -30.09 -5.58
C LEU A 251 -10.04 -31.19 -5.98
N GLY A 252 -9.18 -31.64 -5.06
CA GLY A 252 -8.20 -32.70 -5.30
C GLY A 252 -8.85 -34.00 -5.79
N ARG A 253 -9.90 -34.44 -5.08
CA ARG A 253 -10.71 -35.60 -5.47
C ARG A 253 -11.32 -35.43 -6.85
N VAL A 254 -12.02 -34.31 -7.08
CA VAL A 254 -12.80 -34.12 -8.32
C VAL A 254 -11.91 -34.01 -9.55
N VAL A 255 -10.73 -33.39 -9.43
CA VAL A 255 -9.74 -33.30 -10.51
C VAL A 255 -9.24 -34.70 -10.90
N ALA A 256 -8.94 -35.55 -9.92
CA ALA A 256 -8.56 -36.93 -10.18
C ALA A 256 -9.68 -37.72 -10.87
N GLU A 257 -10.91 -37.60 -10.39
CA GLU A 257 -12.08 -38.25 -11.01
C GLU A 257 -12.31 -37.78 -12.45
N VAL A 258 -12.08 -36.51 -12.78
CA VAL A 258 -12.19 -36.01 -14.16
C VAL A 258 -11.13 -36.64 -15.05
N ASN A 259 -9.88 -36.70 -14.59
CA ASN A 259 -8.78 -37.29 -15.35
C ASN A 259 -8.97 -38.81 -15.58
N ASP A 260 -9.69 -39.51 -14.70
CA ASP A 260 -10.07 -40.92 -14.89
C ASP A 260 -11.18 -41.11 -15.93
N LEU A 261 -12.02 -40.08 -16.16
CA LEU A 261 -13.24 -40.17 -16.99
C LEU A 261 -13.07 -39.65 -18.42
N GLU A 262 -12.11 -38.76 -18.65
CA GLU A 262 -11.93 -38.02 -19.91
C GLU A 262 -10.46 -38.10 -20.36
N THR A 263 -10.24 -38.22 -21.67
CA THR A 263 -8.90 -38.30 -22.26
C THR A 263 -8.54 -37.12 -23.15
N GLU A 264 -9.50 -36.23 -23.47
CA GLU A 264 -9.24 -35.01 -24.26
C GLU A 264 -8.73 -33.83 -23.42
N LEU A 265 -9.01 -33.83 -22.12
CA LEU A 265 -8.56 -32.81 -21.17
C LEU A 265 -7.69 -33.45 -20.10
N GLU A 266 -6.59 -32.79 -19.75
CA GLU A 266 -5.71 -33.20 -18.65
C GLU A 266 -5.65 -32.08 -17.63
N LEU A 267 -6.22 -32.30 -16.45
CA LEU A 267 -6.31 -31.30 -15.39
C LEU A 267 -5.15 -31.44 -14.41
N GLU A 268 -4.58 -30.30 -14.00
CA GLU A 268 -3.55 -30.20 -12.98
C GLU A 268 -3.92 -29.08 -12.00
N ILE A 269 -3.95 -29.38 -10.69
CA ILE A 269 -3.95 -28.34 -9.65
C ILE A 269 -2.53 -27.81 -9.54
N THR A 270 -2.33 -26.54 -9.85
CA THR A 270 -0.99 -25.96 -9.98
C THR A 270 -0.92 -24.53 -9.46
N SER A 271 0.29 -24.02 -9.26
CA SER A 271 0.51 -22.62 -8.92
C SER A 271 0.51 -21.75 -10.18
N LEU A 272 0.21 -20.46 -10.01
CA LEU A 272 0.25 -19.52 -11.13
C LEU A 272 1.66 -19.37 -11.72
N ALA A 273 2.70 -19.39 -10.86
CA ALA A 273 4.10 -19.32 -11.29
C ALA A 273 4.48 -20.52 -12.17
N GLU A 274 4.15 -21.74 -11.76
CA GLU A 274 4.46 -22.96 -12.54
C GLU A 274 3.66 -23.05 -13.84
N TYR A 275 2.42 -22.56 -13.85
CA TYR A 275 1.65 -22.40 -15.07
C TYR A 275 2.38 -21.48 -16.06
N LEU A 276 2.81 -20.30 -15.59
CA LEU A 276 3.44 -19.27 -16.43
C LEU A 276 4.85 -19.65 -16.89
N GLU A 277 5.61 -20.37 -16.08
CA GLU A 277 6.92 -20.91 -16.45
C GLU A 277 6.83 -21.82 -17.69
N ARG A 278 5.76 -22.63 -17.77
CA ARG A 278 5.49 -23.55 -18.89
C ARG A 278 4.73 -22.89 -20.04
N ALA A 279 4.31 -21.64 -19.90
CA ALA A 279 3.46 -20.98 -20.87
C ALA A 279 4.25 -20.47 -22.10
N PRO A 280 3.66 -20.46 -23.31
CA PRO A 280 4.32 -19.95 -24.50
C PRO A 280 4.76 -18.49 -24.36
N ARG A 281 5.94 -18.17 -24.90
CA ARG A 281 6.53 -16.81 -24.90
C ARG A 281 6.63 -16.22 -26.31
N ASP A 282 6.75 -17.06 -27.32
CA ASP A 282 6.94 -16.64 -28.71
C ASP A 282 5.61 -16.40 -29.43
N GLY A 283 5.64 -15.55 -30.46
CA GLY A 283 4.49 -15.30 -31.34
C GLY A 283 3.32 -14.57 -30.67
N LEU A 284 3.53 -14.02 -29.47
CA LEU A 284 2.52 -13.26 -28.73
C LEU A 284 2.29 -11.88 -29.37
N PRO A 285 1.03 -11.37 -29.35
CA PRO A 285 0.78 -9.97 -29.67
C PRO A 285 1.51 -9.06 -28.67
N SER A 286 1.77 -7.81 -29.05
CA SER A 286 2.42 -6.84 -28.16
C SER A 286 1.54 -5.61 -27.96
N TRP A 287 1.58 -5.08 -26.74
CA TRP A 287 0.96 -3.81 -26.36
C TRP A 287 1.98 -2.94 -25.64
N GLU A 288 2.06 -1.66 -26.02
CA GLU A 288 2.93 -0.67 -25.39
C GLU A 288 2.10 0.39 -24.68
N GLY A 289 2.49 0.74 -23.45
CA GLY A 289 1.85 1.77 -22.65
C GLY A 289 0.81 1.26 -21.67
N GLU A 290 -0.13 2.13 -21.30
CA GLU A 290 -1.11 1.86 -20.25
C GLU A 290 -2.14 0.80 -20.67
N LEU A 291 -2.67 0.08 -19.69
CA LEU A 291 -3.85 -0.78 -19.86
C LEU A 291 -5.07 -0.05 -19.30
N ARG A 292 -5.75 0.72 -20.15
CA ARG A 292 -6.90 1.58 -19.78
C ARG A 292 -8.11 1.43 -20.72
N SER A 293 -8.26 0.26 -21.33
CA SER A 293 -9.44 -0.06 -22.14
C SER A 293 -10.59 -0.62 -21.32
N GLY A 294 -11.76 0.04 -21.38
CA GLY A 294 -13.02 -0.48 -20.86
C GLY A 294 -13.73 -1.48 -21.78
N TRP A 295 -13.04 -2.04 -22.78
CA TRP A 295 -13.66 -2.79 -23.88
C TRP A 295 -14.30 -4.12 -23.43
N ARG A 296 -13.64 -4.88 -22.55
CA ARG A 296 -14.12 -6.18 -22.04
C ARG A 296 -14.45 -6.17 -20.56
N ALA A 297 -13.84 -5.27 -19.79
CA ALA A 297 -14.09 -5.13 -18.36
C ALA A 297 -14.23 -3.64 -18.02
N ASN A 298 -15.15 -3.31 -17.11
CA ASN A 298 -15.30 -1.94 -16.65
C ASN A 298 -14.07 -1.52 -15.83
N LEU A 299 -13.57 -0.30 -16.06
CA LEU A 299 -12.44 0.27 -15.32
C LEU A 299 -12.84 1.08 -14.10
N LEU A 300 -14.14 1.27 -13.86
CA LEU A 300 -14.64 1.97 -12.68
C LEU A 300 -14.09 3.39 -12.51
N MET A 301 -13.69 4.04 -13.61
CA MET A 301 -12.95 5.31 -13.68
C MET A 301 -13.50 6.47 -12.83
N GLY A 302 -14.78 6.42 -12.44
CA GLY A 302 -15.39 7.39 -11.52
C GLY A 302 -14.73 7.43 -10.14
N VAL A 303 -14.02 6.37 -9.72
CA VAL A 303 -13.31 6.29 -8.42
C VAL A 303 -12.29 7.42 -8.21
N ALA A 304 -11.74 7.98 -9.30
CA ALA A 304 -10.78 9.07 -9.22
C ALA A 304 -11.40 10.37 -8.65
N SER A 305 -12.71 10.55 -8.81
CA SER A 305 -13.46 11.70 -8.30
C SER A 305 -14.28 11.40 -7.04
N ASN A 306 -14.33 10.13 -6.63
CA ASN A 306 -15.07 9.71 -5.45
C ASN A 306 -14.29 10.03 -4.18
N ARG A 307 -14.96 10.62 -3.17
CA ARG A 307 -14.37 11.00 -1.88
C ARG A 307 -13.01 11.69 -2.03
N VAL A 308 -13.02 12.86 -2.65
CA VAL A 308 -11.81 13.67 -2.90
C VAL A 308 -11.03 13.97 -1.61
N ASP A 309 -11.71 14.01 -0.46
CA ASP A 309 -11.12 14.08 0.87
C ASP A 309 -10.08 12.98 1.11
N VAL A 310 -10.34 11.73 0.67
CA VAL A 310 -9.41 10.61 0.77
C VAL A 310 -8.18 10.83 -0.11
N LYS A 311 -8.36 11.29 -1.35
CA LYS A 311 -7.25 11.56 -2.29
C LYS A 311 -6.37 12.71 -1.79
N VAL A 312 -6.99 13.75 -1.20
CA VAL A 312 -6.26 14.85 -0.56
C VAL A 312 -5.49 14.38 0.68
N ALA A 313 -6.07 13.47 1.47
CA ALA A 313 -5.38 12.88 2.62
C ALA A 313 -4.19 12.01 2.19
N ALA A 314 -4.37 11.16 1.18
CA ALA A 314 -3.31 10.34 0.57
C ALA A 314 -2.14 11.21 0.10
N ALA A 315 -2.41 12.18 -0.78
CA ALA A 315 -1.37 13.07 -1.32
C ALA A 315 -0.64 13.89 -0.24
N ARG A 316 -1.29 14.20 0.88
CA ARG A 316 -0.64 14.88 2.02
C ARG A 316 0.27 13.94 2.80
N ALA A 317 -0.16 12.71 3.05
CA ALA A 317 0.62 11.70 3.74
C ALA A 317 1.84 11.27 2.90
N GLU A 318 1.62 10.93 1.63
CA GLU A 318 2.68 10.57 0.67
C GLU A 318 3.72 11.69 0.55
N ARG A 319 3.29 12.94 0.35
CA ARG A 319 4.22 14.09 0.31
C ARG A 319 4.97 14.29 1.63
N SER A 320 4.32 14.09 2.77
CA SER A 320 4.96 14.22 4.09
C SER A 320 6.10 13.21 4.24
N LEU A 321 5.93 11.97 3.75
CA LEU A 321 6.98 10.95 3.81
C LEU A 321 8.05 11.12 2.73
N GLU A 322 7.63 11.14 1.46
CA GLU A 322 8.52 11.06 0.29
C GLU A 322 9.33 12.34 0.05
N ARG A 323 8.73 13.50 0.35
CA ARG A 323 9.32 14.80 0.01
C ARG A 323 9.89 15.53 1.21
N LEU A 324 9.57 15.11 2.43
CA LEU A 324 10.00 15.78 3.66
C LEU A 324 10.69 14.81 4.62
N ALA A 325 9.94 13.89 5.23
CA ALA A 325 10.44 13.09 6.34
C ALA A 325 11.69 12.30 5.97
N GLU A 326 11.66 11.52 4.88
CA GLU A 326 12.80 10.69 4.50
C GLU A 326 13.99 11.50 3.98
N PRO A 327 13.83 12.42 3.00
CA PRO A 327 14.99 13.15 2.47
C PRO A 327 15.64 14.01 3.55
N LEU A 328 14.86 14.71 4.38
CA LEU A 328 15.41 15.57 5.42
C LEU A 328 16.05 14.75 6.53
N SER A 329 15.47 13.59 6.91
CA SER A 329 16.12 12.69 7.86
C SER A 329 17.44 12.17 7.31
N ALA A 330 17.48 11.74 6.05
CA ALA A 330 18.69 11.24 5.40
C ALA A 330 19.79 12.30 5.28
N LEU A 331 19.42 13.57 5.06
CA LEU A 331 20.38 14.67 4.89
C LEU A 331 20.87 15.26 6.21
N PHE A 332 20.00 15.36 7.22
CA PHE A 332 20.24 16.21 8.40
C PHE A 332 20.33 15.46 9.73
N ARG A 333 20.17 14.14 9.72
CA ARG A 333 20.34 13.31 10.91
C ARG A 333 21.61 12.47 10.76
N PRO A 334 22.33 12.19 11.87
CA PRO A 334 23.38 11.17 11.86
C PRO A 334 22.83 9.82 11.38
N ALA A 335 23.66 9.03 10.70
CA ALA A 335 23.24 7.73 10.16
C ALA A 335 22.76 6.78 11.26
N GLU A 336 23.36 6.86 12.45
CA GLU A 336 23.00 6.07 13.64
C GLU A 336 21.62 6.46 14.21
N GLU A 337 21.10 7.63 13.84
CA GLU A 337 19.80 8.15 14.26
C GLU A 337 18.74 8.07 13.15
N TRP A 338 18.98 7.25 12.11
CA TRP A 338 18.01 6.97 11.05
C TRP A 338 16.70 6.41 11.65
N PRO A 339 15.54 7.07 11.43
CA PRO A 339 14.30 6.75 12.12
C PRO A 339 13.52 5.61 11.44
N GLU A 340 14.18 4.48 11.16
CA GLU A 340 13.63 3.37 10.36
C GLU A 340 12.28 2.88 10.89
N ALA A 341 12.19 2.59 12.20
CA ALA A 341 10.96 2.04 12.79
C ALA A 341 9.74 2.96 12.67
N TYR A 342 9.94 4.28 12.73
CA TYR A 342 8.87 5.26 12.56
C TYR A 342 8.47 5.41 11.09
N LEU A 343 9.44 5.37 10.17
CA LEU A 343 9.18 5.37 8.73
C LEU A 343 8.43 4.11 8.31
N ASP A 344 8.85 2.95 8.80
CA ASP A 344 8.18 1.66 8.54
C ASP A 344 6.74 1.68 9.04
N LEU A 345 6.48 2.26 10.22
CA LEU A 345 5.12 2.42 10.73
C LEU A 345 4.29 3.34 9.82
N ALA A 346 4.82 4.52 9.48
CA ALA A 346 4.12 5.48 8.63
C ALA A 346 3.81 4.93 7.24
N TRP A 347 4.78 4.27 6.61
CA TRP A 347 4.58 3.59 5.33
C TRP A 347 3.59 2.45 5.44
N ARG A 348 3.59 1.66 6.53
CA ARG A 348 2.58 0.60 6.72
C ARG A 348 1.17 1.15 6.71
N HIS A 349 0.93 2.33 7.29
CA HIS A 349 -0.37 2.99 7.21
C HIS A 349 -0.74 3.41 5.78
N VAL A 350 0.20 4.02 5.04
CA VAL A 350 0.00 4.38 3.62
C VAL A 350 -0.25 3.15 2.75
N LEU A 351 0.56 2.11 2.90
CA LEU A 351 0.44 0.87 2.13
C LEU A 351 -0.87 0.16 2.43
N ARG A 352 -1.30 0.03 3.69
CA ARG A 352 -2.61 -0.57 3.98
C ARG A 352 -3.78 0.24 3.40
N ASN A 353 -3.62 1.55 3.22
CA ASN A 353 -4.61 2.40 2.56
C ASN A 353 -4.55 2.33 1.03
N ALA A 354 -3.45 1.82 0.47
CA ALA A 354 -3.26 1.73 -0.97
C ALA A 354 -4.15 0.66 -1.63
N ALA A 355 -4.69 -0.29 -0.86
CA ALA A 355 -5.70 -1.25 -1.32
C ALA A 355 -6.72 -0.55 -2.22
N HIS A 356 -7.01 -1.16 -3.37
CA HIS A 356 -7.80 -0.50 -4.40
C HIS A 356 -9.16 -0.02 -3.86
N ASP A 357 -9.90 -0.82 -3.09
CA ASP A 357 -11.18 -0.42 -2.48
C ASP A 357 -11.07 0.67 -1.39
N SER A 358 -9.91 0.75 -0.73
CA SER A 358 -9.61 1.76 0.29
C SER A 358 -9.31 3.12 -0.34
N VAL A 359 -8.33 3.20 -1.25
CA VAL A 359 -7.91 4.48 -1.87
C VAL A 359 -8.93 4.98 -2.89
N CYS A 360 -9.61 4.08 -3.61
CA CYS A 360 -10.76 4.43 -4.46
C CYS A 360 -11.94 4.94 -3.64
N ALA A 361 -11.98 4.60 -2.34
CA ALA A 361 -13.05 4.93 -1.41
C ALA A 361 -14.42 4.41 -1.89
N CYS A 362 -14.44 3.29 -2.60
CA CYS A 362 -15.65 2.60 -3.08
C CYS A 362 -16.18 1.59 -2.05
N SER A 363 -16.01 1.93 -0.78
CA SER A 363 -16.31 1.11 0.40
C SER A 363 -17.37 1.78 1.29
N VAL A 364 -17.82 1.10 2.33
CA VAL A 364 -18.71 1.69 3.33
C VAL A 364 -18.04 2.83 4.12
N ASP A 365 -18.83 3.67 4.79
CA ASP A 365 -18.33 4.88 5.45
C ASP A 365 -17.32 4.56 6.56
N GLU A 366 -17.54 3.48 7.33
CA GLU A 366 -16.64 3.03 8.39
C GLU A 366 -15.24 2.68 7.87
N VAL A 367 -15.16 2.11 6.66
CA VAL A 367 -13.89 1.86 5.98
C VAL A 367 -13.21 3.19 5.66
N THR A 368 -13.97 4.14 5.12
CA THR A 368 -13.41 5.45 4.74
C THR A 368 -12.92 6.24 5.96
N GLU A 369 -13.63 6.19 7.08
CA GLU A 369 -13.19 6.79 8.35
C GLU A 369 -11.85 6.20 8.82
N ALA A 370 -11.71 4.87 8.77
CA ALA A 370 -10.47 4.18 9.13
C ALA A 370 -9.31 4.53 8.18
N VAL A 371 -9.59 4.67 6.88
CA VAL A 371 -8.60 5.11 5.87
C VAL A 371 -8.11 6.53 6.16
N LEU A 372 -9.02 7.48 6.41
CA LEU A 372 -8.68 8.85 6.76
C LEU A 372 -7.86 8.94 8.04
N HIS A 373 -8.21 8.13 9.05
CA HIS A 373 -7.44 8.03 10.30
C HIS A 373 -6.00 7.56 10.05
N ARG A 374 -5.81 6.47 9.30
CA ARG A 374 -4.47 5.95 8.98
C ARG A 374 -3.62 6.95 8.19
N TYR A 375 -4.21 7.71 7.25
CA TYR A 375 -3.48 8.78 6.56
C TYR A 375 -3.11 9.92 7.52
N ALA A 376 -3.96 10.25 8.48
CA ALA A 376 -3.65 11.25 9.50
C ALA A 376 -2.48 10.81 10.38
N GLU A 377 -2.46 9.56 10.85
CA GLU A 377 -1.35 9.00 11.62
C GLU A 377 -0.05 8.96 10.82
N ALA A 378 -0.08 8.47 9.57
CA ALA A 378 1.08 8.45 8.68
C ALA A 378 1.68 9.86 8.49
N ARG A 379 0.81 10.85 8.27
CA ARG A 379 1.22 12.24 8.14
C ARG A 379 1.80 12.80 9.44
N GLN A 380 1.19 12.53 10.59
CA GLN A 380 1.70 13.02 11.88
C GLN A 380 3.11 12.47 12.17
N LEU A 381 3.35 11.19 11.85
CA LEU A 381 4.67 10.58 11.93
C LEU A 381 5.66 11.29 10.98
N GLY A 382 5.30 11.48 9.71
CA GLY A 382 6.13 12.18 8.73
C GLY A 382 6.44 13.64 9.10
N ASP A 383 5.44 14.39 9.54
CA ASP A 383 5.56 15.79 9.97
C ASP A 383 6.44 15.88 11.24
N GLY A 384 6.31 14.92 12.16
CA GLY A 384 7.15 14.83 13.36
C GLY A 384 8.62 14.53 13.05
N LEU A 385 8.89 13.56 12.17
CA LEU A 385 10.25 13.25 11.71
C LEU A 385 10.88 14.43 10.95
N THR A 386 10.08 15.10 10.12
CA THR A 386 10.48 16.33 9.43
C THR A 386 10.91 17.40 10.44
N ALA A 387 10.12 17.64 11.48
CA ALA A 387 10.44 18.62 12.51
C ALA A 387 11.74 18.26 13.26
N GLN A 388 11.98 16.98 13.55
CA GLN A 388 13.24 16.53 14.16
C GLN A 388 14.46 16.77 13.26
N ALA A 389 14.35 16.48 11.97
CA ALA A 389 15.41 16.73 10.99
C ALA A 389 15.70 18.23 10.83
N LEU A 390 14.66 19.06 10.72
CA LEU A 390 14.80 20.51 10.66
C LEU A 390 15.39 21.09 11.96
N GLY A 391 15.01 20.56 13.12
CA GLY A 391 15.61 20.92 14.39
C GLY A 391 17.09 20.55 14.49
N ALA A 392 17.49 19.39 13.93
CA ALA A 392 18.88 18.95 13.92
C ALA A 392 19.78 19.88 13.08
N ILE A 393 19.37 20.20 11.85
CA ILE A 393 20.11 21.16 11.00
C ILE A 393 20.06 22.58 11.58
N GLY A 394 18.96 23.00 12.19
CA GLY A 394 18.87 24.29 12.86
C GLY A 394 19.90 24.44 13.99
N ARG A 395 20.07 23.41 14.82
CA ARG A 395 21.07 23.38 15.91
C ARG A 395 22.53 23.35 15.42
N SER A 396 22.79 22.98 14.17
CA SER A 396 24.14 22.97 13.60
C SER A 396 24.53 24.28 12.94
N MET A 397 23.60 25.25 12.83
CA MET A 397 23.89 26.56 12.24
C MET A 397 24.83 27.37 13.12
N ALA A 398 25.81 28.03 12.50
CA ALA A 398 26.83 28.81 13.19
C ALA A 398 26.29 30.10 13.83
N SER A 399 25.11 30.56 13.40
CA SER A 399 24.48 31.78 13.88
C SER A 399 23.03 31.52 14.25
N GLU A 400 22.54 32.18 15.30
CA GLU A 400 21.11 32.20 15.61
C GLU A 400 20.33 32.93 14.52
N GLY A 401 19.14 32.43 14.20
CA GLY A 401 18.26 33.04 13.20
C GLY A 401 17.22 32.09 12.63
N THR A 402 16.39 32.62 11.74
CA THR A 402 15.41 31.84 10.97
C THR A 402 16.03 31.37 9.67
N PHE A 403 15.99 30.06 9.43
CA PHE A 403 16.51 29.43 8.23
C PHE A 403 15.37 28.87 7.38
N VAL A 404 15.56 28.86 6.07
CA VAL A 404 14.61 28.31 5.10
C VAL A 404 15.29 27.14 4.40
N VAL A 405 14.61 25.99 4.40
CA VAL A 405 15.09 24.77 3.74
C VAL A 405 14.25 24.53 2.50
N ASN A 406 14.92 24.27 1.38
CA ASN A 406 14.29 23.80 0.16
C ASN A 406 14.36 22.27 0.11
N PRO A 407 13.24 21.54 0.24
CA PRO A 407 13.24 20.09 0.15
C PRO A 407 13.10 19.56 -1.29
N SER A 408 12.97 20.42 -2.31
CA SER A 408 12.91 19.96 -3.71
C SER A 408 14.29 19.77 -4.32
N SER A 409 14.36 18.96 -5.37
CA SER A 409 15.58 18.71 -6.17
C SER A 409 15.94 19.83 -7.16
N GLU A 410 15.26 20.97 -7.07
CA GLU A 410 15.42 22.12 -7.96
C GLU A 410 15.44 23.40 -7.12
N ASP A 411 16.21 24.39 -7.58
CA ASP A 411 16.26 25.74 -7.02
C ASP A 411 14.86 26.31 -6.83
N ARG A 412 14.52 26.65 -5.59
CA ARG A 412 13.19 27.16 -5.26
C ARG A 412 13.25 28.44 -4.45
N GLY A 413 12.68 29.50 -5.02
CA GLY A 413 12.43 30.77 -4.34
C GLY A 413 10.95 31.03 -4.19
N GLY A 414 10.58 32.10 -3.49
CA GLY A 414 9.18 32.50 -3.36
C GLY A 414 8.88 33.22 -2.05
N MET A 415 7.60 33.37 -1.75
CA MET A 415 7.15 33.89 -0.46
C MET A 415 7.08 32.76 0.55
N VAL A 416 7.81 32.89 1.66
CA VAL A 416 7.70 31.98 2.81
C VAL A 416 7.06 32.71 3.97
N GLU A 417 6.18 32.03 4.67
CA GLU A 417 5.61 32.54 5.90
C GLU A 417 6.46 32.08 7.09
N VAL A 418 6.90 33.02 7.92
CA VAL A 418 7.72 32.74 9.10
C VAL A 418 7.22 33.55 10.30
N VAL A 419 7.36 32.97 11.49
CA VAL A 419 7.16 33.65 12.77
C VAL A 419 8.53 34.01 13.32
N VAL A 420 8.76 35.29 13.58
CA VAL A 420 10.04 35.82 14.09
C VAL A 420 9.81 36.74 15.28
N PRO A 421 10.82 36.97 16.14
CA PRO A 421 10.74 38.03 17.14
C PRO A 421 10.47 39.40 16.49
N ALA A 422 9.50 40.15 16.99
CA ALA A 422 9.16 41.48 16.50
C ALA A 422 10.08 42.56 17.09
N VAL A 423 11.40 42.36 16.95
CA VAL A 423 12.42 43.30 17.43
C VAL A 423 12.76 44.27 16.31
N GLY A 424 12.37 45.54 16.46
CA GLY A 424 12.61 46.58 15.47
C GLY A 424 11.65 46.54 14.27
N PRO A 425 11.78 47.50 13.33
CA PRO A 425 10.93 47.56 12.15
C PRO A 425 11.15 46.35 11.23
N PRO A 426 10.12 45.90 10.49
CA PRO A 426 10.27 44.84 9.50
C PRO A 426 11.28 45.24 8.40
N GLY A 427 11.96 44.25 7.83
CA GLY A 427 12.84 44.46 6.68
C GLY A 427 12.08 45.00 5.46
N PRO A 428 12.79 45.56 4.46
CA PRO A 428 12.15 46.15 3.28
C PRO A 428 11.41 45.12 2.41
N ASP A 429 11.80 43.85 2.47
CA ASP A 429 11.27 42.76 1.63
C ASP A 429 10.35 41.79 2.39
N VAL A 430 9.74 42.24 3.50
CA VAL A 430 8.78 41.43 4.26
C VAL A 430 7.42 42.11 4.34
N GLN A 431 6.37 41.32 4.19
CA GLN A 431 4.99 41.74 4.46
C GLN A 431 4.60 41.21 5.83
N VAL A 432 4.31 42.11 6.77
CA VAL A 432 3.76 41.72 8.07
C VAL A 432 2.31 41.28 7.90
N LEU A 433 2.00 40.06 8.32
CA LEU A 433 0.64 39.52 8.33
C LEU A 433 -0.06 39.82 9.65
N SER A 434 0.64 39.60 10.75
CA SER A 434 0.18 39.93 12.09
C SER A 434 1.37 40.17 13.01
N GLU A 435 1.18 41.03 14.00
CA GLU A 435 2.14 41.27 15.06
C GLU A 435 1.40 41.20 16.39
N GLN A 436 1.92 40.39 17.32
CA GLN A 436 1.40 40.29 18.67
C GLN A 436 2.37 41.05 19.57
N ALA A 437 1.84 42.08 20.24
CA ALA A 437 2.60 42.79 21.26
C ALA A 437 3.01 41.81 22.36
N GLY A 438 4.24 41.97 22.85
CA GLY A 438 4.69 41.24 24.01
C GLY A 438 3.80 41.54 25.19
N LEU A 439 3.58 40.55 26.05
CA LEU A 439 2.88 40.75 27.32
C LEU A 439 3.93 40.93 28.42
N PRO A 440 4.28 42.16 28.84
CA PRO A 440 4.86 42.39 30.14
C PRO A 440 3.72 42.38 31.15
N GLY A 441 3.35 41.20 31.63
CA GLY A 441 2.28 41.04 32.61
C GLY A 441 2.87 40.67 33.96
N SER A 442 2.98 41.64 34.88
CA SER A 442 3.14 41.33 36.31
C SER A 442 1.76 41.29 36.94
N VAL A 443 1.37 40.17 37.52
CA VAL A 443 0.13 40.05 38.28
C VAL A 443 0.45 39.53 39.67
N VAL A 444 -0.18 40.12 40.68
CA VAL A 444 -0.12 39.62 42.06
C VAL A 444 -1.35 38.77 42.28
N LEU A 445 -1.14 37.51 42.63
CA LEU A 445 -2.19 36.55 42.94
C LEU A 445 -2.04 36.08 44.38
N ASP A 446 -3.15 35.82 45.05
CA ASP A 446 -3.12 35.13 46.32
C ASP A 446 -2.67 33.67 46.14
N GLY A 447 -2.05 33.11 47.18
CA GLY A 447 -1.49 31.76 47.15
C GLY A 447 -2.53 30.65 46.89
N GLN A 448 -3.80 30.87 47.22
CA GLN A 448 -4.86 29.90 46.95
C GLN A 448 -5.21 29.88 45.45
N THR A 449 -5.31 31.05 44.83
CA THR A 449 -5.55 31.21 43.39
C THR A 449 -4.43 30.56 42.57
N VAL A 450 -3.16 30.82 42.91
CA VAL A 450 -2.03 30.19 42.20
C VAL A 450 -2.07 28.67 42.34
N ARG A 451 -2.32 28.15 43.54
CA ARG A 451 -2.39 26.70 43.77
C ARG A 451 -3.46 26.01 42.92
N ASN A 452 -4.62 26.65 42.77
CA ASN A 452 -5.70 26.14 41.92
C ASN A 452 -5.31 26.15 40.44
N MET A 453 -4.51 27.15 40.00
CA MET A 453 -4.01 27.27 38.63
C MET A 453 -2.87 26.31 38.30
N LEU A 454 -2.01 25.93 39.26
CA LEU A 454 -0.89 25.02 39.02
C LEU A 454 -1.33 23.67 38.43
N GLY A 455 -2.54 23.20 38.76
CA GLY A 455 -3.13 21.98 38.20
C GLY A 455 -3.47 22.06 36.71
N LEU A 456 -3.63 23.27 36.17
CA LEU A 456 -3.95 23.53 34.76
C LEU A 456 -2.71 23.58 33.86
N VAL A 457 -1.53 23.81 34.44
CA VAL A 457 -0.27 23.86 33.69
C VAL A 457 0.27 22.45 33.52
N GLN A 458 0.36 21.99 32.26
CA GLN A 458 0.90 20.67 31.90
C GLN A 458 2.08 20.85 30.94
N GLY A 459 3.31 20.74 31.47
CA GLY A 459 4.52 20.89 30.67
C GLY A 459 4.80 22.33 30.20
N SER A 460 5.66 22.46 29.19
CA SER A 460 6.17 23.76 28.72
C SER A 460 5.34 24.39 27.60
N ARG A 461 4.37 23.70 26.98
CA ARG A 461 3.58 24.28 25.88
C ARG A 461 2.34 25.02 26.40
N ILE A 462 2.19 26.29 26.03
CA ILE A 462 1.08 27.17 26.41
C ILE A 462 0.06 27.30 25.25
N ALA A 463 0.54 27.42 24.01
CA ALA A 463 -0.28 27.50 22.79
C ALA A 463 0.49 26.91 21.59
N ASP A 464 -0.05 27.01 20.36
CA ASP A 464 0.57 26.43 19.15
C ASP A 464 1.98 27.00 18.84
N ASP A 465 2.22 28.28 19.18
CA ASP A 465 3.50 28.97 18.98
C ASP A 465 4.02 29.64 20.27
N ALA A 466 3.72 29.06 21.43
CA ALA A 466 4.09 29.64 22.73
C ALA A 466 4.53 28.55 23.71
N TYR A 467 5.81 28.58 24.07
CA TYR A 467 6.46 27.62 24.96
C TYR A 467 7.15 28.35 26.12
N VAL A 468 7.08 27.82 27.33
CA VAL A 468 7.90 28.25 28.47
C VAL A 468 9.35 27.87 28.16
N THR A 469 10.18 28.88 27.91
CA THR A 469 11.61 28.73 27.60
C THR A 469 12.50 29.00 28.81
N GLU A 470 11.94 29.59 29.87
CA GLU A 470 12.61 29.82 31.14
C GLU A 470 11.56 29.97 32.24
N VAL A 471 11.85 29.43 33.42
CA VAL A 471 11.03 29.62 34.60
C VAL A 471 11.94 29.78 35.81
N THR A 472 11.71 30.81 36.60
CA THR A 472 12.47 31.09 37.82
C THR A 472 11.54 31.31 39.00
N LEU A 473 11.93 30.81 40.16
CA LEU A 473 11.25 31.01 41.43
C LEU A 473 12.21 31.65 42.43
N SER A 474 11.82 32.77 43.01
CA SER A 474 12.51 33.42 44.12
C SER A 474 11.53 33.85 45.21
N GLU A 475 12.04 34.24 46.37
CA GLU A 475 11.24 34.70 47.50
C GLU A 475 11.93 35.88 48.17
N ASP A 476 11.15 36.88 48.57
CA ASP A 476 11.59 38.03 49.34
C ASP A 476 10.68 38.29 50.55
N ASP A 477 10.93 39.38 51.28
CA ASP A 477 10.18 39.76 52.48
C ASP A 477 8.67 40.05 52.23
N THR A 478 8.27 40.16 50.96
CA THR A 478 6.92 40.53 50.53
C THR A 478 6.17 39.40 49.82
N GLY A 479 6.79 38.26 49.51
CA GLY A 479 6.12 37.14 48.85
C GLY A 479 7.00 36.28 47.95
N LEU A 480 6.37 35.48 47.10
CA LEU A 480 7.02 34.64 46.09
C LEU A 480 7.03 35.35 44.72
N ASP A 481 8.17 35.34 44.04
CA ASP A 481 8.32 35.83 42.68
C ASP A 481 8.48 34.67 41.71
N VAL A 482 7.61 34.60 40.71
CA VAL A 482 7.66 33.61 39.65
C VAL A 482 7.83 34.35 38.33
N SER A 483 8.93 34.12 37.63
CA SER A 483 9.11 34.64 36.27
C SER A 483 8.97 33.50 35.27
N VAL A 484 8.16 33.72 34.22
CA VAL A 484 7.91 32.78 33.14
C VAL A 484 8.25 33.47 31.83
N THR A 485 9.32 33.05 31.16
CA THR A 485 9.63 33.53 29.82
C THR A 485 8.98 32.62 28.79
N VAL A 486 8.23 33.21 27.86
CA VAL A 486 7.52 32.51 26.79
C VAL A 486 8.20 32.79 25.46
N GLY A 487 8.69 31.77 24.78
CA GLY A 487 9.26 31.84 23.44
C GLY A 487 8.40 31.13 22.39
N SER A 488 8.79 31.24 21.13
CA SER A 488 8.10 30.62 19.99
C SER A 488 8.51 29.17 19.71
N GLU A 489 9.54 28.67 20.38
CA GLU A 489 10.08 27.31 20.20
C GLU A 489 10.30 26.61 21.55
N PRO A 490 10.14 25.28 21.62
CA PRO A 490 10.41 24.51 22.84
C PRO A 490 11.91 24.54 23.20
N ARG A 491 12.21 24.59 24.51
CA ARG A 491 13.57 24.51 25.05
C ARG A 491 13.70 23.31 25.98
N ASP A 492 14.74 22.50 25.78
CA ASP A 492 15.03 21.35 26.63
C ASP A 492 15.53 21.79 28.01
N GLY A 493 15.18 21.01 29.05
CA GLY A 493 15.69 21.22 30.41
C GLY A 493 15.05 22.37 31.20
N VAL A 494 13.93 22.93 30.74
CA VAL A 494 13.22 23.96 31.49
C VAL A 494 12.52 23.34 32.72
N PRO A 495 12.81 23.78 33.96
CA PRO A 495 12.40 23.10 35.19
C PRO A 495 10.94 23.41 35.61
N VAL A 496 9.98 23.34 34.67
CA VAL A 496 8.57 23.70 34.91
C VAL A 496 7.95 22.85 36.04
N GLU A 497 8.12 21.54 35.99
CA GLU A 497 7.53 20.63 36.99
C GLU A 497 8.20 20.71 38.36
N GLU A 498 9.51 21.02 38.40
CA GLU A 498 10.24 21.25 39.65
C GLU A 498 9.77 22.52 40.34
N VAL A 499 9.73 23.64 39.60
CA VAL A 499 9.23 24.93 40.11
C VAL A 499 7.76 24.82 40.54
N LYS A 500 6.92 24.12 39.77
CA LYS A 500 5.52 23.85 40.12
C LYS A 500 5.39 23.09 41.44
N ARG A 501 6.20 22.05 41.64
CA ARG A 501 6.21 21.27 42.90
C ARG A 501 6.65 22.14 44.07
N GLU A 502 7.70 22.93 43.88
CA GLU A 502 8.22 23.82 44.91
C GLU A 502 7.21 24.90 45.31
N LEU A 503 6.56 25.55 44.32
CA LEU A 503 5.46 26.49 44.55
C LEU A 503 4.32 25.85 45.34
N PHE A 504 3.91 24.64 44.96
CA PHE A 504 2.86 23.91 45.66
C PHE A 504 3.23 23.64 47.13
N THR A 505 4.46 23.22 47.40
CA THR A 505 4.97 23.00 48.76
C THR A 505 4.98 24.29 49.58
N ARG A 506 5.55 25.38 49.04
CA ARG A 506 5.66 26.66 49.76
C ARG A 506 4.29 27.28 50.06
N LEU A 507 3.38 27.26 49.10
CA LEU A 507 2.01 27.77 49.28
C LEU A 507 1.20 26.90 50.24
N THR A 508 1.43 25.58 50.28
CA THR A 508 0.79 24.70 51.26
C THR A 508 1.20 25.03 52.69
N ALA A 509 2.48 25.32 52.91
CA ALA A 509 2.97 25.74 54.23
C ALA A 509 2.51 27.15 54.62
N ARG A 510 2.37 28.06 53.65
CA ARG A 510 1.99 29.47 53.87
C ARG A 510 0.94 29.91 52.84
N PRO A 511 -0.35 29.63 53.08
CA PRO A 511 -1.44 29.91 52.13
C PRO A 511 -1.66 31.39 51.86
N ASP A 512 -1.32 32.24 52.82
CA ASP A 512 -1.52 33.70 52.78
C ASP A 512 -0.40 34.45 52.03
N LEU A 513 0.60 33.74 51.47
CA LEU A 513 1.63 34.38 50.66
C LEU A 513 1.04 34.92 49.36
N GLU A 514 1.45 36.15 49.02
CA GLU A 514 1.26 36.70 47.70
C GLU A 514 2.29 36.10 46.73
N VAL A 515 1.84 35.83 45.51
CA VAL A 515 2.68 35.38 44.41
C VAL A 515 2.66 36.44 43.32
N ARG A 516 3.83 37.02 43.05
CA ARG A 516 4.07 37.93 41.94
C ARG A 516 4.48 37.11 40.72
N LEU A 517 3.53 36.91 39.81
CA LEU A 517 3.77 36.24 38.55
C LEU A 517 4.15 37.27 37.49
N GLN A 518 5.38 37.19 36.98
CA GLN A 518 5.84 37.93 35.82
C GLN A 518 5.85 37.01 34.61
N VAL A 519 5.01 37.30 33.62
CA VAL A 519 5.10 36.67 32.30
C VAL A 519 5.89 37.60 31.39
N VAL A 520 6.97 37.07 30.82
CA VAL A 520 7.80 37.75 29.81
C VAL A 520 7.57 37.05 28.49
N GLN A 521 6.68 37.60 27.67
CA GLN A 521 6.51 37.15 26.28
C GLN A 521 7.10 38.24 25.37
N PRO A 522 8.21 37.99 24.65
CA PRO A 522 8.70 38.89 23.62
C PRO A 522 7.63 39.08 22.53
N PRO A 523 7.56 40.26 21.90
CA PRO A 523 6.62 40.47 20.81
C PRO A 523 7.00 39.55 19.64
N ILE A 524 6.00 38.97 18.97
CA ILE A 524 6.20 38.08 17.82
C ILE A 524 5.53 38.66 16.58
N ARG A 525 6.15 38.43 15.43
CA ARG A 525 5.70 38.91 14.12
C ARG A 525 5.59 37.72 13.18
N ARG A 526 4.39 37.51 12.65
CA ARG A 526 4.14 36.61 11.52
C ARG A 526 4.27 37.43 10.24
N GLN A 527 5.20 37.04 9.38
CA GLN A 527 5.52 37.80 8.17
C GLN A 527 5.73 36.87 6.97
N LEU A 528 5.35 37.34 5.78
CA LEU A 528 5.77 36.76 4.52
C LEU A 528 7.09 37.40 4.10
N ALA A 529 8.14 36.60 3.96
CA ALA A 529 9.44 37.03 3.47
C ALA A 529 9.67 36.50 2.05
N ARG A 530 10.14 37.37 1.15
CA ARG A 530 10.57 36.92 -0.17
C ARG A 530 11.93 36.27 -0.06
N GLN A 531 12.04 35.00 -0.43
CA GLN A 531 13.29 34.28 -0.47
C GLN A 531 13.79 34.19 -1.91
N PRO A 532 15.09 34.49 -2.15
CA PRO A 532 15.72 34.12 -3.41
C PRO A 532 15.68 32.59 -3.57
N PRO A 533 15.91 32.08 -4.79
CA PRO A 533 16.02 30.64 -4.99
C PRO A 533 17.05 30.02 -4.04
N VAL A 534 16.58 29.07 -3.23
CA VAL A 534 17.41 28.21 -2.40
C VAL A 534 17.70 26.95 -3.22
N PRO A 535 18.97 26.60 -3.44
CA PRO A 535 19.35 25.43 -4.23
C PRO A 535 18.90 24.11 -3.58
#